data_AF-A0A7J2YT27-F1
#
_entry.id   AF-A0A7J2YT27-F1
#
_cell.length_a   1.000
_cell.length_b   1.000
_cell.length_c   1.000
_cell.angle_alpha   90.00
_cell.angle_beta   90.00
_cell.angle_gamma   90.00
#
_symmetry.space_group_name_H-M   'P 1'
#
loop_
_entity.id
_entity.type
_entity.pdbx_description
1 polymer ?
#
loop_
_entity_poly.entity_id
_entity_poly.type
_entity_poly.pdbx_seq_one_letter_code
_entity_poly.pdbx_strand_id
1 'polypeptide(L)' 'MFKRWVAVLIAVVFFVVAFLILFQQKETFGVWFQISDLHHETFAVSAVALGLGVLIGSAITEKNKQ' A
#
# COMPACT_ATOMS: atom_id res chain seq x y z
N MET A 1 -3.96 20.59 -7.81
CA MET A 1 -4.84 19.55 -8.42
C MET A 1 -4.10 18.49 -9.24
N PHE A 2 -3.43 18.78 -10.37
CA PHE A 2 -2.81 17.73 -11.23
C PHE A 2 -1.82 16.80 -10.49
N LYS A 3 -1.03 17.34 -9.55
CA LYS A 3 -0.01 16.59 -8.80
C LYS A 3 -0.59 15.62 -7.75
N ARG A 4 -1.81 15.88 -7.24
CA ARG A 4 -2.43 15.04 -6.21
C ARG A 4 -2.95 13.72 -6.80
N TRP A 5 -3.48 13.78 -8.02
CA TRP A 5 -3.92 12.58 -8.74
C TRP A 5 -2.78 11.60 -9.02
N VAL A 6 -1.57 12.11 -9.29
CA VAL A 6 -0.38 11.27 -9.44
C VAL A 6 -0.05 10.54 -8.13
N ALA A 7 -0.09 11.24 -6.98
CA ALA A 7 0.13 10.61 -5.68
C ALA A 7 -0.93 9.55 -5.36
N VAL A 8 -2.20 9.83 -5.70
CA VAL A 8 -3.30 8.85 -5.55
C VAL A 8 -3.05 7.62 -6.43
N LEU A 9 -2.69 7.80 -7.70
CA LEU A 9 -2.40 6.68 -8.60
C LEU A 9 -1.24 5.82 -8.08
N ILE A 10 -0.15 6.44 -7.61
CA ILE A 10 0.98 5.74 -7.01
C ILE A 10 0.53 4.95 -5.77
N ALA A 11 -0.26 5.55 -4.88
CA ALA A 11 -0.76 4.88 -3.69
C ALA A 11 -1.66 3.69 -4.04
N VAL A 12 -2.53 3.83 -5.05
CA VAL A 12 -3.39 2.75 -5.54
C VAL A 12 -2.55 1.56 -6.03
N VAL A 13 -1.46 1.81 -6.76
CA VAL A 13 -0.55 0.73 -7.19
C VAL A 13 -0.03 -0.06 -5.99
N PHE A 14 0.43 0.62 -4.94
CA PHE A 14 0.92 -0.05 -3.73
C PHE A 14 -0.18 -0.84 -2.99
N PHE A 15 -1.40 -0.31 -2.92
CA PHE A 15 -2.52 -1.03 -2.30
C PHE A 15 -2.95 -2.25 -3.12
N VAL A 16 -2.93 -2.15 -4.45
CA VAL A 16 -3.19 -3.30 -5.33
C VAL A 16 -2.11 -4.37 -5.15
N VAL A 17 -0.84 -3.98 -5.09
CA VAL A 17 0.27 -4.93 -4.85
C VAL A 17 0.11 -5.61 -3.49
N ALA A 18 -0.19 -4.86 -2.43
CA ALA A 18 -0.44 -5.44 -1.11
C ALA A 18 -1.61 -6.44 -1.13
N PHE A 19 -2.71 -6.10 -1.80
CA PHE A 19 -3.85 -6.98 -1.98
C PHE A 19 -3.46 -8.26 -2.74
N LEU A 20 -2.72 -8.14 -3.85
CA LEU A 20 -2.31 -9.28 -4.67
C LEU A 20 -1.40 -10.25 -3.89
N ILE A 21 -0.51 -9.74 -3.04
CA ILE A 21 0.33 -10.57 -2.15
C ILE A 21 -0.56 -11.39 -1.21
N LEU A 22 -1.49 -10.73 -0.51
CA LEU A 22 -2.38 -11.42 0.43
C LEU A 22 -3.38 -12.34 -0.29
N PHE A 23 -3.79 -11.99 -1.50
CA PHE A 23 -4.66 -12.82 -2.32
C PHE A 23 -3.96 -14.10 -2.77
N GLN A 24 -2.72 -14.00 -3.24
CA GLN A 24 -1.93 -15.19 -3.58
C GLN A 24 -1.72 -16.08 -2.35
N GLN A 25 -1.46 -15.49 -1.18
CA GLN A 25 -1.40 -16.23 0.08
C GLN A 25 -2.73 -16.92 0.39
N LYS A 26 -3.87 -16.25 0.22
CA LYS A 26 -5.21 -16.83 0.44
C LYS A 26 -5.47 -18.03 -0.47
N GLU A 27 -5.11 -17.95 -1.74
CA GLU A 27 -5.28 -19.05 -2.70
C GLU A 27 -4.34 -20.23 -2.40
N THR A 28 -3.14 -19.96 -1.86
CA THR A 28 -2.13 -21.00 -1.63
C THR A 28 -2.30 -21.70 -0.28
N PHE A 29 -2.62 -20.93 0.77
CA PHE A 29 -2.62 -21.41 2.16
C PHE A 29 -4.01 -21.36 2.81
N GLY A 30 -5.02 -20.84 2.12
CA GLY A 30 -6.39 -20.78 2.61
C GLY A 30 -6.64 -19.70 3.68
N VAL A 31 -5.65 -18.88 4.01
CA VAL A 31 -5.74 -17.80 5.01
C VAL A 31 -5.26 -16.48 4.40
N TRP A 32 -5.84 -15.36 4.84
CA TRP A 32 -5.43 -14.05 4.33
C TRP A 32 -4.15 -13.53 4.99
N PHE A 33 -3.96 -13.86 6.27
CA PHE A 33 -2.86 -13.36 7.10
C PHE A 33 -2.54 -14.41 8.16
N GLN A 34 -1.25 -14.66 8.40
CA GLN A 34 -0.76 -15.60 9.39
C GLN A 34 0.46 -15.02 10.13
N ILE A 35 0.59 -15.35 11.40
CA ILE A 35 1.72 -14.88 12.23
C ILE A 35 2.87 -15.91 12.24
N SER A 36 2.56 -17.17 11.92
CA SER A 36 3.51 -18.29 11.90
C SER A 36 4.56 -18.17 10.80
N ASP A 37 4.23 -17.52 9.69
CA ASP A 37 5.13 -17.22 8.59
C ASP A 37 4.81 -15.79 8.15
N LEU A 38 5.72 -14.84 8.41
CA LEU A 38 5.49 -13.42 8.16
C LEU A 38 6.01 -12.95 6.79
N HIS A 39 6.39 -13.87 5.90
CA HIS A 39 6.99 -13.50 4.62
C HIS A 39 6.06 -12.60 3.80
N HIS A 40 4.84 -13.05 3.50
CA HIS A 40 3.87 -12.31 2.68
C HIS A 40 3.33 -11.08 3.42
N GLU A 41 3.12 -11.20 4.72
CA GLU A 41 2.61 -10.18 5.64
C GLU A 41 3.54 -8.97 5.66
N THR A 42 4.85 -9.21 5.76
CA THR A 42 5.85 -8.15 5.78
C THR A 42 5.80 -7.35 4.48
N PHE A 43 5.77 -8.03 3.33
CA PHE A 43 5.68 -7.34 2.03
C PHE A 43 4.36 -6.59 1.86
N ALA A 44 3.23 -7.17 2.24
CA ALA A 44 1.93 -6.52 2.15
C ALA A 44 1.84 -5.28 3.04
N VAL A 45 2.28 -5.37 4.30
CA VAL A 45 2.29 -4.23 5.23
C VAL A 45 3.26 -3.14 4.76
N SER A 46 4.45 -3.50 4.28
CA SER A 46 5.39 -2.53 3.71
C SER A 46 4.80 -1.80 2.50
N ALA A 47 4.11 -2.52 1.60
CA ALA A 47 3.43 -1.90 0.46
C ALA A 47 2.32 -0.93 0.91
N VAL A 48 1.48 -1.31 1.87
CA VAL A 48 0.47 -0.41 2.44
C VAL A 48 1.12 0.83 3.08
N ALA A 49 2.19 0.65 3.86
CA ALA A 49 2.91 1.75 4.50
C ALA A 49 3.49 2.73 3.48
N LEU A 50 4.05 2.23 2.37
CA LEU A 50 4.52 3.06 1.27
C LEU A 50 3.38 3.86 0.62
N GLY A 51 2.25 3.21 0.32
CA GLY A 51 1.07 3.88 -0.24
C GLY A 51 0.55 5.01 0.67
N LEU A 52 0.46 4.75 1.98
CA LEU A 52 0.09 5.77 2.97
C LEU A 52 1.12 6.90 3.05
N GLY A 53 2.41 6.57 3.05
CA GLY A 53 3.49 7.56 3.07
C GLY A 53 3.43 8.53 1.88
N VAL A 54 3.13 8.02 0.68
CA VAL A 54 2.92 8.85 -0.53
C VAL A 54 1.74 9.81 -0.36
N LEU A 55 0.61 9.33 0.16
CA LEU A 55 -0.59 10.16 0.37
C LEU A 55 -0.33 11.25 1.42
N ILE A 56 0.28 10.89 2.55
CA ILE A 56 0.63 11.82 3.63
C ILE A 56 1.62 12.87 3.12
N GLY A 57 2.69 12.46 2.44
CA GLY A 57 3.69 13.37 1.88
C GLY A 57 3.09 14.34 0.86
N SER A 58 2.16 13.87 0.02
CA SER A 58 1.41 14.73 -0.90
C SER A 58 0.54 15.74 -0.17
N ALA A 59 -0.16 15.35 0.90
CA ALA A 59 -1.04 16.24 1.65
C ALA A 59 -0.24 17.36 2.37
N ILE A 60 0.89 17.01 3.00
CA ILE A 60 1.78 17.98 3.66
C ILE A 60 2.33 18.98 2.63
N THR A 61 2.78 18.48 1.49
CA THR A 61 3.34 19.33 0.42
C THR A 61 2.30 20.25 -0.20
N GLU A 62 1.04 19.83 -0.32
CA GLU A 62 -0.05 20.67 -0.82
C GLU A 62 -0.40 21.77 0.19
N LYS A 63 -0.47 21.44 1.49
CA LYS A 63 -0.70 22.42 2.57
C LYS A 63 0.37 23.53 2.59
N ASN A 64 1.64 23.19 2.42
CA ASN A 64 2.75 24.16 2.47
C ASN A 64 2.81 25.10 1.24
N LYS A 65 1.98 24.89 0.22
CA LYS A 65 1.90 25.73 -0.99
C LYS A 65 0.73 26.72 -0.97
N GLN A 66 -0.14 26.62 0.02
CA GLN A 66 -1.25 27.54 0.28
C GLN A 66 -0.80 28.62 1.25
#